data_AF-A0A8B6HHG7-F1
#
_entry.id   AF-A0A8B6HHG7-F1
#
_cell.length_a   1.000
_cell.length_b   1.000
_cell.length_c   1.000
_cell.angle_alpha   90.00
_cell.angle_beta   90.00
_cell.angle_gamma   90.00
#
_symmetry.space_group_name_H-M   'P 1'
#
loop_
_entity.id
_entity.type
_entity.pdbx_description
1 polymer ?
#
loop_
_entity_poly.entity_id
_entity_poly.type
_entity_poly.pdbx_seq_one_letter_code
_entity_poly.pdbx_strand_id
1 'polypeptide(L)'
;MYEGLIKCKVYPPRGLHIPVLPAKINNKLMFSLCRTCTEIKQQTTCHHGNEERSFTGTWVTDELKMAVNKGYILSTIYEVWHFDEVAQYDPISKTGGIFTEYKNKRQVDGLVGV
;
A
#
# COMPACT_ATOMS: atom_id res chain seq x y z
N MET A 1 -0.91 14.34 -7.74
CA MET A 1 -1.09 12.86 -7.78
C MET A 1 -2.53 12.60 -7.42
N TYR A 2 -3.21 11.68 -8.10
CA TYR A 2 -4.62 11.41 -7.83
C TYR A 2 -4.82 10.94 -6.39
N GLU A 3 -5.97 11.28 -5.82
CA GLU A 3 -6.48 10.69 -4.58
C GLU A 3 -7.57 9.69 -4.95
N GLY A 4 -7.45 8.47 -4.45
CA GLY A 4 -8.23 7.35 -4.98
C GLY A 4 -7.55 5.99 -4.90
N LEU A 5 -8.08 5.07 -5.70
CA LEU A 5 -7.55 3.74 -5.97
C LEU A 5 -7.02 3.66 -7.40
N ILE A 6 -5.93 2.93 -7.61
CA ILE A 6 -5.37 2.69 -8.94
C ILE A 6 -5.13 1.20 -9.11
N LYS A 7 -5.65 0.64 -10.21
CA LYS A 7 -5.29 -0.69 -10.69
C LYS A 7 -4.14 -0.56 -11.68
N CYS A 8 -2.99 -1.09 -11.34
CA CYS A 8 -1.79 -0.96 -12.16
C CYS A 8 -0.88 -2.18 -12.10
N LYS A 9 0.08 -2.22 -13.01
CA LYS A 9 1.23 -3.12 -12.98
C LYS A 9 2.44 -2.39 -12.43
N VAL A 10 3.16 -3.01 -11.51
CA VAL A 10 4.36 -2.46 -10.87
C VAL A 10 5.55 -3.41 -10.99
N TYR A 11 6.73 -2.84 -11.19
CA TYR A 11 8.02 -3.53 -11.08
C TYR A 11 8.67 -3.19 -9.74
N PRO A 12 8.87 -4.18 -8.85
CA PRO A 12 9.57 -3.95 -7.59
C PRO A 12 11.07 -3.70 -7.81
N PRO A 13 11.70 -2.86 -6.98
CA PRO A 13 13.16 -2.74 -6.94
C PRO A 13 13.80 -4.06 -6.46
N ARG A 14 15.11 -4.22 -6.68
CA ARG A 14 15.89 -5.32 -6.10
C ARG A 14 16.44 -4.90 -4.73
N GLY A 15 16.57 -5.86 -3.81
CA GLY A 15 17.26 -5.65 -2.54
C GLY A 15 16.57 -4.73 -1.54
N LEU A 16 15.27 -4.47 -1.69
CA LEU A 16 14.53 -3.65 -0.71
C LEU A 16 14.26 -4.47 0.55
N HIS A 17 14.73 -3.98 1.71
CA HIS A 17 14.61 -4.69 2.99
C HIS A 17 13.17 -4.94 3.43
N ILE A 18 12.29 -3.95 3.26
CA ILE A 18 10.87 -4.03 3.65
C ILE A 18 10.03 -3.73 2.40
N PRO A 19 9.40 -4.75 1.78
CA PRO A 19 8.52 -4.54 0.65
C PRO A 19 7.28 -3.72 1.05
N VAL A 20 6.85 -2.81 0.17
CA VAL A 20 5.79 -1.83 0.48
C VAL A 20 4.42 -2.35 0.09
N LEU A 21 4.29 -2.85 -1.14
CA LEU A 21 2.99 -3.18 -1.70
C LEU A 21 2.55 -4.59 -1.30
N PRO A 22 1.36 -4.74 -0.71
CA PRO A 22 0.78 -6.05 -0.45
C PRO A 22 0.26 -6.69 -1.74
N ALA A 23 0.36 -8.02 -1.84
CA ALA A 23 -0.29 -8.82 -2.87
C ALA A 23 -0.87 -10.11 -2.26
N LYS A 24 -2.05 -10.52 -2.72
CA LYS A 24 -2.64 -11.81 -2.31
C LYS A 24 -2.09 -12.92 -3.21
N ILE A 25 -1.25 -13.79 -2.65
CA ILE A 25 -0.61 -14.89 -3.36
C ILE A 25 -0.81 -16.17 -2.55
N ASN A 26 -1.20 -17.27 -3.21
CA ASN A 26 -1.48 -18.54 -2.54
C ASN A 26 -2.46 -18.39 -1.35
N ASN A 27 -3.51 -17.59 -1.54
CA ASN A 27 -4.52 -17.24 -0.53
C ASN A 27 -3.99 -16.53 0.73
N LYS A 28 -2.77 -16.00 0.71
CA LYS A 28 -2.19 -15.24 1.82
C LYS A 28 -1.82 -13.83 1.38
N LEU A 29 -1.90 -12.88 2.31
CA LEU A 29 -1.39 -11.53 2.11
C LEU A 29 0.14 -11.56 2.25
N MET A 30 0.85 -11.20 1.18
CA MET A 30 2.31 -11.27 1.11
C MET A 30 2.89 -9.90 0.74
N PHE A 31 4.01 -9.56 1.37
CA PHE A 31 4.83 -8.40 1.03
C PHE A 31 6.13 -8.93 0.42
N SER A 32 6.25 -8.88 -0.91
CA SER A 32 7.35 -9.52 -1.62
C SER A 32 7.84 -8.68 -2.80
N LEU A 33 9.05 -8.96 -3.29
CA LEU A 33 9.67 -8.25 -4.43
C LEU A 33 9.67 -9.07 -5.73
N CYS A 34 9.10 -10.27 -5.70
CA CYS A 34 8.96 -11.14 -6.85
C CYS A 34 7.71 -12.01 -6.69
N ARG A 35 6.75 -11.83 -7.60
CA ARG A 35 5.55 -12.65 -7.67
C ARG A 35 5.90 -14.14 -7.80
N THR A 36 6.68 -14.50 -8.81
CA THR A 36 7.03 -15.91 -9.08
C THR A 36 7.74 -16.59 -7.90
N CYS A 37 8.74 -15.96 -7.27
CA CYS A 37 9.42 -16.53 -6.09
C CYS A 37 8.43 -16.81 -4.96
N THR A 38 7.46 -15.92 -4.76
CA THR A 38 6.45 -16.06 -3.71
C THR A 38 5.44 -17.17 -4.03
N GLU A 39 5.05 -17.30 -5.29
CA GLU A 39 4.17 -18.38 -5.79
C GLU A 39 4.81 -19.75 -5.59
N ILE A 40 6.08 -19.92 -6.00
CA ILE A 40 6.82 -21.19 -5.91
C ILE A 40 7.53 -21.39 -4.56
N LYS A 41 7.39 -20.44 -3.63
CA LYS A 41 8.03 -20.44 -2.30
C LYS A 41 9.57 -20.58 -2.35
N GLN A 42 10.21 -19.98 -3.36
CA GLN A 42 11.65 -20.01 -3.55
C GLN A 42 12.38 -19.39 -2.35
N GLN A 43 13.41 -20.08 -1.85
CA GLN A 43 14.25 -19.64 -0.73
C GLN A 43 15.68 -19.24 -1.16
N THR A 44 16.03 -19.46 -2.43
CA THR A 44 17.33 -19.11 -3.01
C THR A 44 17.30 -17.73 -3.66
N THR A 45 18.48 -17.23 -4.04
CA THR A 45 18.63 -15.95 -4.76
C THR A 45 17.72 -15.89 -6.00
N CYS A 46 16.98 -14.77 -6.11
CA CYS A 46 16.02 -14.54 -7.19
C CYS A 46 16.73 -14.09 -8.49
N HIS A 47 16.59 -14.90 -9.55
CA HIS A 47 17.12 -14.60 -10.90
C HIS A 47 16.06 -14.21 -11.93
N HIS A 48 14.78 -14.15 -11.53
CA HIS A 48 13.66 -13.80 -12.40
C HIS A 48 13.78 -12.38 -12.98
N GLY A 49 13.26 -12.19 -14.18
CA GLY A 49 13.19 -10.91 -14.89
C GLY A 49 12.09 -9.99 -14.33
N ASN A 50 12.01 -8.76 -14.85
CA ASN A 50 11.03 -7.78 -14.37
C ASN A 50 9.57 -8.24 -14.54
N GLU A 51 9.27 -8.91 -15.65
CA GLU A 51 7.92 -9.41 -15.95
C GLU A 51 7.43 -10.47 -14.95
N GLU A 52 8.27 -11.45 -14.65
CA GLU A 52 8.00 -12.49 -13.66
C GLU A 52 7.92 -11.93 -12.24
N ARG A 53 8.72 -10.90 -11.95
CA ARG A 53 8.72 -10.22 -10.65
C ARG A 53 7.53 -9.28 -10.46
N SER A 54 6.89 -8.84 -11.54
CA SER A 54 5.87 -7.80 -11.52
C SER A 54 4.59 -8.24 -10.81
N PHE A 55 3.92 -7.25 -10.20
CA PHE A 55 2.60 -7.42 -9.62
C PHE A 55 1.60 -6.58 -10.39
N THR A 56 0.42 -7.15 -10.62
CA THR A 56 -0.77 -6.40 -11.03
C THR A 56 -1.74 -6.43 -9.87
N GLY A 57 -2.22 -5.26 -9.46
CA GLY A 57 -3.09 -5.13 -8.30
C GLY A 57 -3.75 -3.77 -8.25
N THR A 58 -4.58 -3.59 -7.23
CA THR A 58 -5.26 -2.32 -6.94
C THR A 58 -4.80 -1.84 -5.58
N TRP A 59 -4.27 -0.62 -5.51
CA TRP A 59 -3.75 -0.01 -4.29
C TRP A 59 -4.31 1.39 -4.12
N VAL A 60 -4.33 1.88 -2.87
CA VAL A 60 -4.59 3.30 -2.66
C VAL A 60 -3.40 4.10 -3.17
N THR A 61 -3.71 5.27 -3.70
CA THR A 61 -2.73 6.19 -4.27
C THR A 61 -1.56 6.46 -3.32
N ASP A 62 -1.81 6.64 -2.01
CA ASP A 62 -0.78 6.83 -0.98
C ASP A 62 0.22 5.66 -0.86
N GLU A 63 -0.24 4.41 -0.95
CA GLU A 63 0.63 3.24 -0.98
C GLU A 63 1.53 3.27 -2.22
N LEU A 64 0.98 3.66 -3.38
CA LEU A 64 1.74 3.80 -4.61
C LEU A 64 2.75 4.94 -4.56
N LYS A 65 2.43 6.10 -3.94
CA LYS A 65 3.41 7.19 -3.75
C LYS A 65 4.59 6.68 -2.92
N MET A 66 4.31 5.98 -1.82
CA MET A 66 5.36 5.37 -1.00
C MET A 66 6.17 4.32 -1.77
N ALA A 67 5.52 3.47 -2.56
CA ALA A 67 6.19 2.46 -3.35
C ALA A 67 7.16 3.10 -4.37
N VAL A 68 6.72 4.13 -5.09
CA VAL A 68 7.57 4.89 -6.02
C VAL A 68 8.77 5.50 -5.28
N ASN A 69 8.54 6.10 -4.11
CA ASN A 69 9.61 6.64 -3.27
C ASN A 69 10.62 5.57 -2.81
N LYS A 70 10.20 4.30 -2.75
CA LYS A 70 11.07 3.15 -2.44
C LYS A 70 11.67 2.48 -3.69
N GLY A 71 11.46 3.04 -4.88
CA GLY A 71 12.06 2.58 -6.13
C GLY A 71 11.22 1.62 -6.96
N TYR A 72 9.92 1.49 -6.66
CA TYR A 72 9.00 0.76 -7.55
C TYR A 72 8.74 1.57 -8.81
N ILE A 73 8.61 0.89 -9.95
CA ILE A 73 8.27 1.50 -11.23
C ILE A 73 6.84 1.10 -11.58
N LEU A 74 5.96 2.09 -11.79
CA LEU A 74 4.63 1.84 -12.36
C LEU A 74 4.78 1.65 -13.87
N SER A 75 4.41 0.47 -14.36
CA SER A 75 4.55 0.09 -15.76
C SER A 75 3.32 0.43 -16.60
N THR A 76 2.13 0.14 -16.07
CA THR A 76 0.87 0.27 -16.80
C THR A 76 -0.23 0.57 -15.81
N ILE A 77 -1.03 1.59 -16.10
CA ILE A 77 -2.25 1.92 -15.35
C ILE A 77 -3.41 1.36 -16.15
N TYR A 78 -4.23 0.53 -15.51
CA TYR A 78 -5.41 -0.08 -16.14
C TYR A 78 -6.66 0.73 -15.81
N GLU A 79 -6.85 1.08 -14.55
CA GLU A 79 -8.06 1.76 -14.06
C GLU A 79 -7.68 2.74 -12.94
N VAL A 80 -8.41 3.85 -12.85
CA VAL A 80 -8.27 4.87 -11.80
C VAL A 80 -9.66 5.18 -11.27
N TRP A 81 -9.84 5.03 -9.96
CA TRP A 81 -11.04 5.47 -9.26
C TRP A 81 -10.69 6.69 -8.43
N HIS A 82 -11.22 7.84 -8.83
CA HIS A 82 -10.98 9.10 -8.15
C HIS A 82 -11.95 9.28 -6.98
N PHE A 83 -11.45 9.85 -5.89
CA PHE A 83 -12.29 10.38 -4.81
C PHE A 83 -12.39 11.89 -4.97
N ASP A 84 -13.60 12.40 -5.21
CA ASP A 84 -13.85 13.84 -5.39
C ASP A 84 -13.54 14.64 -4.11
N GLU A 85 -13.75 14.01 -2.96
CA GLU A 85 -13.49 14.58 -1.65
C GLU A 85 -12.59 13.66 -0.82
N VAL A 86 -11.63 14.26 -0.13
CA VAL A 86 -10.78 13.59 0.84
C VAL A 86 -10.75 14.39 2.14
N ALA A 87 -10.73 13.69 3.26
CA ALA A 87 -10.60 14.29 4.58
C ALA A 87 -9.29 13.86 5.22
N GLN A 88 -8.42 14.83 5.53
CA GLN A 88 -7.12 14.58 6.14
C GLN A 88 -7.10 15.07 7.59
N TYR A 89 -6.50 14.27 8.45
CA TYR A 89 -6.29 14.62 9.85
C TYR A 89 -5.07 15.54 9.98
N ASP A 90 -5.22 16.64 10.71
CA ASP A 90 -4.13 17.51 11.10
C ASP A 90 -3.65 17.15 12.53
N PRO A 91 -2.42 16.64 12.69
CA PRO A 91 -1.89 16.28 14.00
C PRO A 91 -1.62 17.47 14.92
N ILE A 92 -1.47 18.69 14.38
CA ILE A 92 -1.18 19.90 15.18
C ILE A 92 -2.47 20.40 15.83
N SER A 93 -3.50 20.70 15.02
CA SER A 93 -4.79 21.16 15.55
C SER A 93 -5.63 20.03 16.15
N LYS A 94 -5.29 18.76 15.87
CA LYS A 94 -6.08 17.57 16.23
C LYS A 94 -7.51 17.61 15.67
N THR A 95 -7.66 18.17 14.48
CA THR A 95 -8.94 18.28 13.76
C THR A 95 -8.84 17.70 12.34
N GLY A 96 -9.95 17.67 11.60
CA GLY A 96 -10.02 17.06 10.27
C GLY A 96 -10.03 15.53 10.31
N GLY A 97 -10.19 14.88 9.16
CA GLY A 97 -10.30 13.42 9.05
C GLY A 97 -11.63 12.85 9.58
N ILE A 98 -12.12 11.79 8.95
CA ILE A 98 -13.47 11.23 9.20
C ILE A 98 -13.65 10.53 10.57
N PHE A 99 -12.57 10.29 11.33
CA PHE A 99 -12.61 9.52 12.58
C PHE A 99 -12.22 10.33 13.83
N THR A 100 -11.96 11.62 13.70
CA THR A 100 -11.37 12.41 14.79
C THR A 100 -12.32 12.60 15.96
N GLU A 101 -13.59 12.92 15.70
CA GLU A 101 -14.60 13.04 16.75
C GLU A 101 -14.76 11.73 17.55
N TYR A 102 -14.78 10.60 16.84
CA TYR A 102 -14.89 9.27 17.46
C TYR A 102 -13.68 8.93 18.34
N LYS A 103 -12.46 9.22 17.88
CA LYS A 103 -11.23 9.00 18.68
C LYS A 103 -11.23 9.86 19.93
N ASN A 104 -11.61 11.13 19.81
CA ASN A 104 -11.62 12.07 20.91
C ASN A 104 -12.62 11.65 22.01
N LYS A 105 -13.82 11.19 21.64
CA LYS A 105 -14.82 10.67 22.59
C LYS A 105 -14.27 9.49 23.40
N ARG A 106 -13.63 8.51 22.74
CA ARG A 106 -13.04 7.35 23.41
C ARG A 106 -11.91 7.69 24.38
N GLN A 107 -11.12 8.72 24.09
CA GLN A 107 -10.06 9.15 25.01
C GLN A 107 -10.62 9.81 26.28
N VAL A 108 -11.74 10.54 26.17
CA VAL A 108 -12.44 11.14 27.32
C VAL A 108 -13.12 10.06 28.15
N ASP A 109 -13.81 9.11 27.51
CA ASP A 109 -14.53 8.03 28.21
C ASP A 109 -13.58 7.06 28.93
N GLY A 110 -12.37 6.85 28.40
CA GLY A 110 -11.31 6.04 29.03
C GLY A 110 -10.68 6.67 30.28
N LEU A 111 -10.96 7.95 30.56
CA LEU A 111 -10.53 8.65 31.79
C LEU A 111 -11.62 8.69 32.88
N VAL A 112 -12.84 8.21 32.58
CA VAL A 112 -13.99 8.23 33.51
C VAL A 112 -14.41 6.80 33.92
N GLY A 113 -13.62 5.77 33.58
CA GLY A 113 -13.92 4.37 33.87
C GLY A 113 -12.83 3.65 34.66
N VAL A 114 -13.17 3.37 35.94
CA VAL A 114 -12.47 2.66 37.03
C VAL A 114 -11.50 3.49 37.87
#